data_AF-A0A6U6PNR1-F1
#
_entry.id   AF-A0A6U6PNR1-F1
#
_cell.length_a   1.000
_cell.length_b   1.000
_cell.length_c   1.000
_cell.angle_alpha   90.00
_cell.angle_beta   90.00
_cell.angle_gamma   90.00
#
_symmetry.space_group_name_H-M   'P 1'
#
loop_
_entity.id
_entity.type
_entity.pdbx_description
1 polymer ?
#
loop_
_entity_poly.entity_id
_entity_poly.type
_entity_poly.pdbx_seq_one_letter_code
_entity_poly.pdbx_strand_id
1 'polypeptide(L)'
;GGSRGQGRPAGAARALRPRPWDRPAMVRVIIGKPEDPWCEIDLTDEDVEDWKKGVDICQEKLQEVMQLPPITIENCHEREDGDLQWDEITFEEEVTGKYWHALIMALHRVREDFIKKQRKMKHLDWYLTLKRTSDKREAKYYV
;
A
#
# COMPACT_ATOMS: atom_id res chain seq x y z
N GLY A 1 1.46 47.90 -58.20
CA GLY A 1 0.41 47.02 -57.66
C GLY A 1 0.95 46.32 -56.45
N GLY A 2 0.40 46.62 -55.26
CA GLY A 2 0.79 46.01 -54.00
C GLY A 2 -0.19 44.94 -53.53
N SER A 3 0.29 44.13 -52.57
CA SER A 3 -0.44 43.23 -51.65
C SER A 3 -0.92 41.88 -52.19
N ARG A 4 -0.92 40.77 -51.44
CA ARG A 4 -0.27 40.29 -50.18
C ARG A 4 -0.85 38.87 -49.95
N GLY A 5 -0.01 37.90 -49.59
CA GLY A 5 -0.37 36.74 -48.74
C GLY A 5 -1.30 35.67 -49.36
N GLN A 6 -1.45 34.44 -48.86
CA GLN A 6 -1.06 33.71 -47.65
C GLN A 6 -1.06 32.23 -48.09
N GLY A 7 -0.05 31.39 -47.84
CA GLY A 7 0.24 30.86 -46.51
C GLY A 7 -0.92 29.99 -46.01
N ARG A 8 -1.04 28.73 -46.46
CA ARG A 8 -1.88 27.73 -45.76
C ARG A 8 -1.07 27.21 -44.57
N PRO A 9 -1.44 27.47 -43.30
CA PRO A 9 -0.86 26.71 -42.22
C PRO A 9 -1.52 25.34 -42.16
N ALA A 10 -0.66 24.36 -41.89
CA ALA A 10 -0.97 22.98 -41.63
C ALA A 10 -2.14 22.83 -40.64
N GLY A 11 -2.94 21.79 -40.86
CA GLY A 11 -4.04 21.42 -39.98
C GLY A 11 -3.57 21.34 -38.53
N ALA A 12 -4.02 22.29 -37.72
CA ALA A 12 -3.93 22.20 -36.29
C ALA A 12 -4.71 20.96 -35.88
N ALA A 13 -3.98 19.93 -35.41
CA ALA A 13 -4.56 18.83 -34.68
C ALA A 13 -5.33 19.44 -33.50
N ARG A 14 -6.65 19.51 -33.65
CA ARG A 14 -7.56 20.01 -32.64
C ARG A 14 -7.48 19.00 -31.50
N ALA A 15 -6.69 19.32 -30.48
CA ALA A 15 -6.66 18.56 -29.24
C ALA A 15 -8.10 18.46 -28.73
N LEU A 16 -8.71 17.29 -28.92
CA LEU A 16 -10.01 16.99 -28.39
C LEU A 16 -9.84 17.04 -26.87
N ARG A 17 -10.49 18.03 -26.23
CA ARG A 17 -10.61 17.99 -24.77
C ARG A 17 -11.28 16.66 -24.42
N PRO A 18 -10.70 15.85 -23.51
CA PRO A 18 -11.34 14.61 -23.09
C PRO A 18 -12.76 14.94 -22.59
N ARG A 19 -13.72 14.11 -22.98
CA ARG A 19 -15.12 14.28 -22.59
C ARG A 19 -15.22 14.13 -21.06
N PRO A 20 -16.27 14.66 -20.41
CA PRO A 20 -16.44 14.55 -18.95
C PRO A 20 -16.46 13.10 -18.44
N TRP A 21 -16.80 12.15 -19.31
CA TRP A 21 -16.85 10.70 -19.08
C TRP A 21 -15.61 9.93 -19.58
N ASP A 22 -14.57 10.63 -20.08
CA ASP A 22 -13.25 10.05 -20.37
C ASP A 22 -12.31 10.09 -19.14
N ARG A 23 -12.82 10.45 -17.96
CA ARG A 23 -12.05 10.22 -16.72
C ARG A 23 -12.11 8.73 -16.41
N PRO A 24 -10.98 8.05 -16.14
CA PRO A 24 -11.05 6.71 -15.58
C PRO A 24 -11.93 6.78 -14.34
N ALA A 25 -12.90 5.87 -14.23
CA ALA A 25 -13.71 5.78 -13.02
C ALA A 25 -12.74 5.52 -11.87
N MET A 26 -12.54 6.55 -11.05
CA MET A 26 -11.67 6.50 -9.89
C MET A 26 -12.54 6.14 -8.71
N VAL A 27 -12.40 4.91 -8.25
CA VAL A 27 -13.08 4.38 -7.09
C VAL A 27 -12.21 4.67 -5.87
N ARG A 28 -12.70 5.54 -4.99
CA ARG A 28 -12.05 5.78 -3.70
C ARG A 28 -12.42 4.69 -2.70
N VAL A 29 -11.39 4.15 -2.06
CA VAL A 29 -11.48 3.08 -1.07
C VAL A 29 -10.97 3.61 0.26
N ILE A 30 -11.76 3.42 1.31
CA ILE A 30 -11.43 3.79 2.68
C ILE A 30 -11.29 2.49 3.48
N ILE A 31 -10.14 2.30 4.11
CA ILE A 31 -9.87 1.17 5.01
C ILE A 31 -9.77 1.71 6.42
N GLY A 32 -10.45 1.08 7.38
CA GLY A 32 -10.59 1.56 8.74
C GLY A 32 -11.95 2.19 9.01
N LYS A 33 -12.07 2.84 10.16
CA LYS A 33 -13.30 3.53 10.53
C LYS A 33 -13.43 4.84 9.75
N PRO A 34 -14.64 5.28 9.39
CA PRO A 34 -14.84 6.56 8.69
C PRO A 34 -14.26 7.76 9.44
N GLU A 35 -14.24 7.71 10.78
CA GLU A 35 -13.74 8.79 11.62
C GLU A 35 -12.21 8.76 11.82
N ASP A 36 -11.59 7.59 11.63
CA ASP A 36 -10.15 7.35 11.81
C ASP A 36 -9.69 6.27 10.80
N PRO A 37 -9.57 6.63 9.51
CA PRO A 37 -9.21 5.68 8.48
C PRO A 37 -7.73 5.31 8.58
N TRP A 38 -7.44 4.02 8.46
CA TRP A 38 -6.08 3.49 8.34
C TRP A 38 -5.40 4.00 7.08
N CYS A 39 -6.14 4.02 5.97
CA CYS A 39 -5.67 4.58 4.70
C CYS A 39 -6.83 4.81 3.74
N GLU A 40 -6.59 5.69 2.79
CA GLU A 40 -7.48 5.96 1.68
C GLU A 40 -6.70 5.83 0.37
N ILE A 41 -7.21 5.08 -0.58
CA ILE A 41 -6.57 4.89 -1.88
C ILE A 41 -7.58 5.06 -3.01
N ASP A 42 -7.10 5.53 -4.16
CA ASP A 42 -7.88 5.59 -5.38
C ASP A 42 -7.48 4.42 -6.31
N LEU A 43 -8.48 3.62 -6.67
CA LEU A 43 -8.36 2.52 -7.63
C LEU A 43 -9.09 2.86 -8.92
N THR A 44 -8.50 2.49 -10.04
CA THR A 44 -9.09 2.61 -11.38
C THR A 44 -9.41 1.24 -11.96
N ASP A 45 -10.26 1.19 -12.97
CA ASP A 45 -10.58 -0.07 -13.67
C ASP A 45 -9.33 -0.74 -14.27
N GLU A 46 -8.35 0.06 -14.72
CA GLU A 46 -7.07 -0.42 -15.24
C GLU A 46 -6.22 -1.09 -14.16
N ASP A 47 -6.26 -0.59 -12.92
CA ASP A 47 -5.53 -1.17 -11.79
C ASP A 47 -6.03 -2.59 -11.46
N VAL A 48 -7.31 -2.88 -11.70
CA VAL A 48 -7.94 -4.16 -11.32
C VAL A 48 -8.32 -5.03 -12.53
N GLU A 49 -7.85 -4.68 -13.73
CA GLU A 49 -8.16 -5.39 -14.97
C GLU A 49 -7.60 -6.83 -14.93
N ASP A 50 -6.33 -6.97 -14.53
CA ASP A 50 -5.62 -8.24 -14.39
C ASP A 50 -5.59 -8.70 -12.92
N TRP A 51 -5.98 -9.95 -12.69
CA TRP A 51 -6.13 -10.50 -11.34
C TRP A 51 -4.81 -10.71 -10.58
N LYS A 52 -3.67 -10.86 -11.26
CA LYS A 52 -2.37 -10.97 -10.59
C LYS A 52 -1.75 -9.60 -10.39
N LYS A 53 -1.64 -8.83 -11.48
CA LYS A 53 -1.00 -7.52 -11.47
C LYS A 53 -1.79 -6.52 -10.63
N GLY A 54 -3.12 -6.64 -10.62
CA GLY A 54 -3.94 -5.73 -9.84
C GLY A 54 -3.77 -5.89 -8.34
N VAL A 55 -3.45 -7.09 -7.86
CA VAL A 55 -3.07 -7.29 -6.46
C VAL A 55 -1.73 -6.60 -6.16
N ASP A 56 -0.76 -6.72 -7.06
CA ASP A 56 0.55 -6.08 -6.90
C ASP A 56 0.42 -4.55 -6.88
N ILE A 57 -0.34 -3.98 -7.82
CA ILE A 57 -0.60 -2.53 -7.91
C ILE A 57 -1.35 -2.03 -6.67
N CYS A 58 -2.41 -2.73 -6.26
CA CYS A 58 -3.15 -2.38 -5.04
C CYS A 58 -2.24 -2.46 -3.81
N GLN A 59 -1.36 -3.47 -3.73
CA GLN A 59 -0.41 -3.61 -2.64
C GLN A 59 0.57 -2.44 -2.59
N GLU A 60 1.14 -2.02 -3.73
CA GLU A 60 2.05 -0.88 -3.81
C GLU A 60 1.35 0.41 -3.35
N LYS A 61 0.17 0.71 -3.90
CA LYS A 61 -0.63 1.87 -3.49
C LYS A 61 -0.97 1.88 -2.00
N LEU A 62 -1.35 0.72 -1.46
CA LEU A 62 -1.61 0.57 -0.03
C LEU A 62 -0.35 0.84 0.79
N GLN A 63 0.80 0.28 0.41
CA GLN A 63 2.05 0.45 1.16
C GLN A 63 2.59 1.88 1.15
N GLU A 64 2.28 2.67 0.11
CA GLU A 64 2.65 4.09 0.05
C GLU A 64 1.87 4.96 1.05
N VAL A 65 0.59 4.66 1.26
CA VAL A 65 -0.30 5.49 2.09
C VAL A 65 -0.44 4.93 3.52
N MET A 66 -0.37 3.61 3.67
CA MET A 66 -0.68 2.94 4.92
C MET A 66 0.40 3.18 5.97
N GLN A 67 -0.01 3.80 7.07
CA GLN A 67 0.85 4.05 8.21
C GLN A 67 0.86 2.83 9.13
N LEU A 68 1.66 1.83 8.76
CA LEU A 68 1.83 0.66 9.60
C LEU A 68 2.56 1.02 10.91
N PRO A 69 2.15 0.43 12.04
CA PRO A 69 2.83 0.64 13.31
C PRO A 69 4.31 0.23 13.22
N PRO A 70 5.23 1.00 13.83
CA PRO A 70 6.63 0.64 13.80
C PRO A 70 6.85 -0.68 14.56
N ILE A 71 7.71 -1.55 14.01
CA ILE A 71 8.16 -2.78 14.68
C ILE A 71 9.60 -2.55 15.13
N THR A 72 9.82 -2.40 16.42
CA THR A 72 11.12 -2.22 17.06
C THR A 72 11.39 -3.36 18.04
N ILE A 73 12.62 -3.51 18.52
CA ILE A 73 12.97 -4.51 19.54
C ILE A 73 12.15 -4.27 20.82
N GLU A 74 11.96 -3.00 21.17
CA GLU A 74 11.28 -2.58 22.41
C GLU A 74 9.79 -2.94 22.40
N ASN A 75 9.12 -2.79 21.25
CA ASN A 75 7.67 -2.99 21.15
C ASN A 75 7.25 -4.32 20.52
N CYS A 76 8.20 -5.16 20.08
CA CYS A 76 7.86 -6.36 19.29
C CYS A 76 6.99 -7.36 20.04
N HIS A 77 7.03 -7.38 21.38
CA HIS A 77 6.24 -8.27 22.24
C HIS A 77 4.93 -7.65 22.76
N GLU A 78 4.70 -6.35 22.56
CA GLU A 78 3.50 -5.66 23.04
C GLU A 78 2.24 -6.06 22.27
N ARG A 79 2.41 -6.71 21.11
CA ARG A 79 1.32 -7.11 20.21
C ARG A 79 1.37 -8.59 19.88
N GLU A 80 0.18 -9.17 19.72
CA GLU A 80 0.06 -10.49 19.12
C GLU A 80 0.55 -10.46 17.66
N ASP A 81 0.97 -11.62 17.17
CA ASP A 81 1.46 -11.75 15.79
C ASP A 81 0.34 -11.38 14.81
N GLY A 82 0.55 -10.30 14.05
CA GLY A 82 -0.40 -9.90 13.01
C GLY A 82 -1.66 -9.24 13.53
N ASP A 83 -1.55 -8.52 14.64
CA ASP A 83 -2.53 -7.55 15.15
C ASP A 83 -2.66 -6.33 14.21
N LEU A 84 -3.17 -6.60 13.01
CA LEU A 84 -3.59 -5.65 11.98
C LEU A 84 -5.02 -6.04 11.61
N GLN A 85 -5.97 -5.61 12.42
CA GLN A 85 -7.39 -5.74 12.13
C GLN A 85 -7.80 -4.52 11.32
N TRP A 86 -8.09 -4.72 10.03
CA TRP A 86 -8.39 -3.64 9.08
C TRP A 86 -9.74 -2.93 9.32
N ASP A 87 -10.43 -3.23 10.44
CA ASP A 87 -11.79 -2.80 10.77
C ASP A 87 -12.77 -2.93 9.59
N GLU A 88 -13.14 -1.82 8.96
CA GLU A 88 -14.11 -1.74 7.87
C GLU A 88 -13.44 -1.39 6.55
N ILE A 89 -14.01 -1.87 5.44
CA ILE A 89 -13.59 -1.53 4.08
C ILE A 89 -14.80 -0.93 3.39
N THR A 90 -14.70 0.34 3.01
CA THR A 90 -15.77 1.10 2.37
C THR A 90 -15.33 1.58 0.99
N PHE A 91 -16.21 1.45 0.01
CA PHE A 91 -16.05 2.00 -1.33
C PHE A 91 -17.04 3.16 -1.50
N GLU A 92 -16.59 4.30 -2.04
CA GLU A 92 -17.49 5.44 -2.30
C GLU A 92 -18.50 5.14 -3.42
N GLU A 93 -18.18 4.21 -4.31
CA GLU A 93 -19.00 3.79 -5.46
C GLU A 93 -19.33 2.30 -5.40
N GLU A 94 -20.39 1.88 -6.11
CA GLU A 94 -20.71 0.45 -6.24
C GLU A 94 -19.67 -0.24 -7.13
N VAL A 95 -18.86 -1.11 -6.53
CA VAL A 95 -17.74 -1.76 -7.21
C VAL A 95 -18.03 -3.20 -7.61
N THR A 96 -17.34 -3.65 -8.65
CA THR A 96 -17.35 -5.07 -9.04
C THR A 96 -16.51 -5.93 -8.09
N GLY A 97 -16.74 -7.25 -8.10
CA GLY A 97 -15.98 -8.19 -7.27
C GLY A 97 -14.46 -8.22 -7.54
N LYS A 98 -13.98 -7.65 -8.67
CA LYS A 98 -12.56 -7.55 -8.97
C LYS A 98 -11.84 -6.58 -8.04
N TYR A 99 -12.45 -5.45 -7.73
CA TYR A 99 -11.92 -4.46 -6.77
C TYR A 99 -11.80 -5.08 -5.38
N TRP A 100 -12.86 -5.75 -4.92
CA TRP A 100 -12.85 -6.50 -3.67
C TRP A 100 -11.73 -7.54 -3.63
N HIS A 101 -11.59 -8.34 -4.68
CA HIS A 101 -10.54 -9.35 -4.75
C HIS A 101 -9.14 -8.73 -4.68
N ALA A 102 -8.85 -7.73 -5.51
CA ALA A 102 -7.55 -7.08 -5.56
C ALA A 102 -7.18 -6.46 -4.21
N LEU A 103 -8.13 -5.75 -3.60
CA LEU A 103 -7.94 -5.08 -2.31
C LEU A 103 -7.73 -6.07 -1.16
N ILE A 104 -8.61 -7.07 -1.00
CA ILE A 104 -8.51 -8.06 0.08
C ILE A 104 -7.20 -8.84 -0.02
N MET A 105 -6.82 -9.26 -1.23
CA MET A 105 -5.56 -9.98 -1.44
C MET A 105 -4.35 -9.10 -1.16
N ALA A 106 -4.39 -7.82 -1.53
CA ALA A 106 -3.32 -6.88 -1.23
C ALA A 106 -3.18 -6.66 0.28
N LEU A 107 -4.29 -6.42 1.00
CA LEU A 107 -4.31 -6.30 2.46
C LEU A 107 -3.78 -7.56 3.17
N HIS A 108 -4.14 -8.74 2.67
CA HIS A 108 -3.61 -9.99 3.18
C HIS A 108 -2.08 -10.07 3.06
N ARG A 109 -1.52 -9.69 1.90
CA ARG A 109 -0.06 -9.67 1.69
C ARG A 109 0.64 -8.67 2.58
N VAL A 110 0.07 -7.47 2.74
CA VAL A 110 0.60 -6.45 3.67
C VAL A 110 0.65 -7.01 5.10
N ARG A 111 -0.43 -7.67 5.55
CA ARG A 111 -0.48 -8.32 6.86
C ARG A 111 0.59 -9.40 7.02
N GLU A 112 0.76 -10.27 6.03
CA GLU A 112 1.81 -11.30 6.07
C GLU A 112 3.21 -10.69 6.19
N ASP A 113 3.51 -9.65 5.41
CA ASP A 113 4.82 -9.02 5.41
C ASP A 113 5.10 -8.34 6.75
N PHE A 114 4.08 -7.75 7.36
CA PHE A 114 4.15 -7.23 8.72
C PHE A 114 4.46 -8.34 9.75
N ILE A 115 3.73 -9.45 9.71
CA ILE A 115 3.97 -10.61 10.60
C ILE A 115 5.40 -11.14 10.43
N LYS A 116 5.88 -11.28 9.18
CA LYS A 116 7.24 -11.74 8.90
C LYS A 116 8.28 -10.81 9.52
N LYS A 117 8.08 -9.49 9.44
CA LYS A 117 8.96 -8.49 10.08
C LYS A 117 8.90 -8.60 11.61
N GLN A 118 7.70 -8.71 12.19
CA GLN A 118 7.50 -8.85 13.65
C GLN A 118 8.22 -10.08 14.20
N ARG A 119 8.07 -11.24 13.54
CA ARG A 119 8.75 -12.49 13.93
C ARG A 119 10.27 -12.38 13.87
N LYS A 120 10.82 -11.74 12.82
CA LYS A 120 12.26 -11.49 12.72
C LYS A 120 12.77 -10.61 13.87
N MET A 121 12.00 -9.60 14.27
CA MET A 121 12.35 -8.74 15.39
C MET A 121 12.29 -9.47 16.74
N LYS A 122 11.25 -10.27 16.99
CA LYS A 122 11.16 -11.14 18.18
C LYS A 122 12.33 -12.12 18.26
N HIS A 123 12.73 -12.72 17.14
CA HIS A 123 13.89 -13.60 17.09
C HIS A 123 15.19 -12.86 17.37
N LEU A 124 15.36 -11.64 16.85
CA LEU A 124 16.53 -10.81 17.13
C LEU A 124 16.63 -10.44 18.61
N ASP A 125 15.52 -10.02 19.23
CA ASP A 125 15.45 -9.72 20.66
C ASP A 125 15.85 -10.94 21.52
N TRP A 126 15.31 -12.12 21.19
CA TRP A 126 15.66 -13.38 21.83
C TRP A 126 17.16 -13.67 21.71
N TYR A 127 17.74 -13.53 20.51
CA TYR A 127 19.17 -13.75 20.27
C TYR A 127 20.04 -12.78 21.08
N LEU A 128 19.71 -11.49 21.13
CA LEU A 128 20.45 -10.49 21.88
C LEU A 128 20.38 -10.75 23.40
N THR A 129 19.22 -11.19 23.89
CA THR A 129 19.03 -11.57 25.30
C THR A 129 19.87 -12.79 25.66
N LEU A 130 19.90 -13.83 24.80
CA LEU A 130 20.77 -14.99 24.99
C LEU A 130 22.25 -14.61 24.98
N LYS A 131 22.68 -13.81 24.00
CA LYS A 131 24.09 -13.37 23.89
C LYS A 131 24.51 -12.60 25.14
N ARG A 132 23.74 -11.61 25.58
CA ARG A 132 24.00 -10.85 26.81
C ARG A 132 24.10 -11.76 28.04
N THR A 133 23.30 -12.83 28.09
CA THR A 133 23.34 -13.80 29.19
C THR A 133 24.57 -14.71 29.11
N SER A 134 24.97 -15.10 27.90
CA SER A 134 26.18 -15.89 27.65
C SER A 134 27.44 -15.09 28.02
N ASP A 135 27.56 -13.86 27.53
CA ASP A 135 28.71 -12.98 27.80
C ASP A 135 28.91 -12.75 29.31
N LYS A 136 27.81 -12.63 30.08
CA LYS A 136 27.85 -12.54 31.55
C LYS A 136 28.33 -13.84 32.22
N ARG A 137 28.06 -15.01 31.63
CA ARG A 137 28.49 -16.31 32.16
C ARG A 137 29.95 -16.60 31.84
N GLU A 138 30.44 -16.18 30.66
CA GLU A 138 31.83 -16.38 30.25
C GLU A 138 32.84 -15.46 30.95
N ALA A 139 32.39 -14.37 31.59
CA ALA A 139 33.25 -13.53 32.44
C ALA A 139 33.96 -14.31 33.58
N LYS A 140 33.50 -15.53 33.92
CA LYS A 140 34.14 -16.41 34.91
C LYS A 140 35.37 -17.17 34.40
N TYR A 141 35.65 -17.17 33.09
CA TYR A 141 36.75 -17.96 32.50
C TYR A 141 37.94 -17.11 32.03
N TYR A 142 37.90 -15.79 32.27
CA TYR A 142 39.01 -14.86 32.07
C TYR A 142 39.54 -14.33 33.41
N VAL A 143 39.93 -15.24 34.31
CA VAL A 143 40.70 -14.93 35.54
C VAL A 143 41.92 -15.84 35.59
#